data_AF-A0A929K5W1-F1
#
_entry.id   AF-A0A929K5W1-F1
#
_cell.length_a   1.000
_cell.length_b   1.000
_cell.length_c   1.000
_cell.angle_alpha   90.00
_cell.angle_beta   90.00
_cell.angle_gamma   90.00
#
_symmetry.space_group_name_H-M   'P 1'
#
loop_
_entity.id
_entity.type
_entity.pdbx_description
1 polymer ?
#
loop_
_entity_poly.entity_id
_entity_poly.type
_entity_poly.pdbx_seq_one_letter_code
_entity_poly.pdbx_strand_id
1 'polypeptide(L)'
;AFVSAISSKESEIILKGRKRIEDILTYVDCDIVLIEGFKKEKTFPKIVCIKEEENKSKLFDGLEIATAGFDKDIVDFDISNDEHIKKLALVVAKKSFKLPDLNCGHCGYESCFGLAKEIVKGKKSITNCVSLNPPISIKVDGAEFPLNPFMSNLFKNSFSAMLSSLKGFKKGRIEIEIP
;
A
#
# COMPACT_ATOMS: atom_id res chain seq x y z
N ALA A 1 17.04 22.40 -8.92
CA ALA A 1 17.42 22.77 -7.56
C ALA A 1 16.64 21.88 -6.62
N PHE A 2 17.34 21.24 -5.69
CA PHE A 2 16.75 20.59 -4.51
C PHE A 2 16.70 21.67 -3.43
N VAL A 3 15.54 21.87 -2.80
CA VAL A 3 15.37 22.85 -1.74
C VAL A 3 14.86 22.12 -0.51
N SER A 4 15.45 22.38 0.65
CA SER A 4 14.93 21.90 1.92
C SER A 4 14.89 23.01 2.95
N ALA A 5 13.87 23.02 3.79
CA ALA A 5 13.77 23.83 5.00
C ALA A 5 13.74 22.92 6.22
N ILE A 6 14.43 23.31 7.30
CA ILE A 6 14.53 22.51 8.53
C ILE A 6 14.26 23.43 9.71
N SER A 7 13.43 22.97 10.65
CA SER A 7 13.14 23.63 11.92
C SER A 7 13.34 22.67 13.10
N SER A 8 13.08 23.13 14.32
CA SER A 8 13.11 22.28 15.51
C SER A 8 11.98 21.23 15.56
N LYS A 9 10.95 21.36 14.71
CA LYS A 9 9.76 20.49 14.73
C LYS A 9 9.58 19.67 13.45
N GLU A 10 10.02 20.19 12.32
CA GLU A 10 9.71 19.62 11.01
C GLU A 10 10.76 19.97 9.96
N SER A 11 10.79 19.13 8.92
CA SER A 11 11.59 19.30 7.73
C SER A 11 10.70 19.28 6.51
N GLU A 12 10.92 20.19 5.57
CA GLU A 12 10.24 20.25 4.28
C GLU A 12 11.24 20.04 3.15
N ILE A 13 10.88 19.23 2.16
CA ILE A 13 11.68 18.99 0.96
C ILE A 13 10.84 19.34 -0.27
N ILE A 14 11.36 20.24 -1.11
CA ILE A 14 10.74 20.66 -2.37
C ILE A 14 11.57 20.14 -3.53
N LEU A 15 10.98 19.25 -4.32
CA LEU A 15 11.59 18.64 -5.49
C LEU A 15 11.19 19.39 -6.76
N LYS A 16 12.16 19.69 -7.63
CA LYS A 16 11.88 20.33 -8.92
C LYS A 16 11.20 19.35 -9.90
N GLY A 17 10.11 19.81 -10.51
CA GLY A 17 9.40 19.10 -11.57
C GLY A 17 8.36 18.11 -11.03
N ARG A 18 7.46 17.66 -11.92
CA ARG A 18 6.43 16.70 -11.54
C ARG A 18 7.06 15.32 -11.30
N LYS A 19 6.81 14.74 -10.14
CA LYS A 19 7.20 13.37 -9.77
C LYS A 19 5.98 12.47 -9.71
N ARG A 20 6.16 11.18 -9.97
CA ARG A 20 5.15 10.17 -9.62
C ARG A 20 5.24 9.88 -8.13
N ILE A 21 4.17 9.36 -7.56
CA ILE A 21 4.16 8.98 -6.14
C ILE A 21 5.24 7.93 -5.87
N GLU A 22 5.41 6.97 -6.78
CA GLU A 22 6.41 5.91 -6.69
C GLU A 22 7.83 6.48 -6.61
N ASP A 23 8.09 7.61 -7.27
CA ASP A 23 9.40 8.26 -7.23
C ASP A 23 9.61 9.05 -5.92
N ILE A 24 8.53 9.50 -5.26
CA ILE A 24 8.58 10.22 -3.97
C ILE A 24 8.70 9.22 -2.80
N LEU A 25 8.01 8.08 -2.88
CA LEU A 25 8.01 7.08 -1.83
C LEU A 25 9.39 6.46 -1.57
N THR A 26 10.35 6.59 -2.49
CA THR A 26 11.73 6.12 -2.28
C THR A 26 12.54 6.95 -1.29
N TYR A 27 12.06 8.15 -0.92
CA TYR A 27 12.75 9.05 0.02
C TYR A 27 12.34 8.83 1.49
N VAL A 28 11.34 7.98 1.76
CA VAL A 28 10.75 7.83 3.08
C VAL A 28 10.77 6.37 3.53
N ASP A 29 11.01 6.18 4.82
CA ASP A 29 10.87 4.90 5.52
C ASP A 29 9.97 5.13 6.73
N CYS A 30 8.66 4.92 6.55
CA CYS A 30 7.65 5.16 7.57
C CYS A 30 6.42 4.27 7.38
N ASP A 31 5.63 4.12 8.45
CA ASP A 31 4.43 3.26 8.44
C ASP A 31 3.24 3.89 7.67
N ILE A 32 3.12 5.22 7.71
CA ILE A 32 2.00 5.96 7.10
C ILE A 32 2.54 7.15 6.30
N VAL A 33 2.08 7.25 5.06
CA VAL A 33 2.27 8.42 4.19
C VAL A 33 0.92 9.07 3.94
N LEU A 34 0.75 10.32 4.35
CA LEU A 34 -0.44 11.13 4.04
C LEU A 34 -0.22 11.86 2.71
N ILE A 35 -1.13 11.63 1.75
CA ILE A 35 -1.04 12.21 0.40
C ILE A 35 -2.24 13.13 0.20
N GLU A 36 -2.00 14.44 0.11
CA GLU A 36 -3.04 15.41 -0.23
C GLU A 36 -3.15 15.54 -1.76
N GLY A 37 -4.37 15.46 -2.28
CA GLY A 37 -4.65 15.58 -3.71
C GLY A 37 -4.64 14.23 -4.44
N PHE A 38 -4.00 14.18 -5.62
CA PHE A 38 -3.82 12.95 -6.41
C PHE A 38 -5.10 12.11 -6.63
N LYS A 39 -6.24 12.78 -6.85
CA LYS A 39 -7.57 12.14 -6.96
C LYS A 39 -7.64 11.02 -8.01
N LYS A 40 -6.79 11.06 -9.04
CA LYS A 40 -6.75 10.07 -10.13
C LYS A 40 -6.00 8.80 -9.76
N GLU A 41 -5.22 8.78 -8.69
CA GLU A 41 -4.45 7.62 -8.27
C GLU A 41 -5.37 6.54 -7.71
N LYS A 42 -5.05 5.27 -8.00
CA LYS A 42 -5.98 4.15 -7.77
C LYS A 42 -5.39 3.01 -6.94
N THR A 43 -4.28 3.24 -6.26
CA THR A 43 -3.49 2.19 -5.61
C THR A 43 -3.43 2.29 -4.09
N PHE A 44 -4.17 3.21 -3.49
CA PHE A 44 -4.24 3.42 -2.05
C PHE A 44 -5.64 3.97 -1.67
N PRO A 45 -6.09 3.74 -0.42
CA PRO A 45 -7.37 4.21 0.05
C PRO A 45 -7.39 5.73 0.26
N LYS A 46 -8.59 6.32 0.29
CA LYS A 46 -8.79 7.76 0.36
C LYS A 46 -9.74 8.16 1.48
N ILE A 47 -9.42 9.29 2.12
CA ILE A 47 -10.40 10.05 2.89
C ILE A 47 -10.96 11.09 1.94
N VAL A 48 -12.28 11.12 1.77
CA VAL A 48 -12.92 12.11 0.91
C VAL A 48 -13.39 13.29 1.75
N CYS A 49 -12.76 14.44 1.56
CA CYS A 49 -13.16 15.68 2.21
C CYS A 49 -14.35 16.30 1.48
N ILE A 50 -15.51 16.35 2.13
CA ILE A 50 -16.78 16.84 1.57
C ILE A 50 -17.11 18.20 2.19
N LYS A 51 -17.45 19.16 1.33
CA LYS A 51 -18.02 20.45 1.75
C LYS A 51 -19.53 20.51 1.54
N GLU A 52 -20.02 19.91 0.46
CA GLU A 52 -21.42 19.95 0.02
C GLU A 52 -21.80 18.62 -0.65
N GLU A 53 -23.06 18.19 -0.51
CA GLU A 53 -23.60 16.91 -1.01
C GLU A 53 -23.38 16.66 -2.51
N GLU A 54 -23.54 17.69 -3.35
CA GLU A 54 -23.47 17.56 -4.82
C GLU A 54 -22.09 17.12 -5.33
N ASN A 55 -21.06 17.26 -4.51
CA ASN A 55 -19.70 16.84 -4.85
C ASN A 55 -19.41 15.38 -4.52
N LYS A 56 -20.34 14.66 -3.87
CA LYS A 56 -20.16 13.26 -3.47
C LYS A 56 -19.83 12.39 -4.68
N SER A 57 -20.78 12.18 -5.59
CA SER A 57 -20.66 11.20 -6.69
C SER A 57 -19.43 11.38 -7.61
N LYS A 58 -18.87 12.59 -7.70
CA LYS A 58 -17.68 12.88 -8.53
C LYS A 58 -16.36 12.50 -7.86
N LEU A 59 -16.36 12.34 -6.54
CA LEU A 59 -15.16 12.06 -5.75
C LEU A 59 -14.99 10.57 -5.42
N PHE A 60 -16.09 9.80 -5.41
CA PHE A 60 -16.02 8.36 -5.15
C PHE A 60 -15.55 7.59 -6.38
N ASP A 61 -14.53 6.77 -6.20
CA ASP A 61 -14.05 5.76 -7.12
C ASP A 61 -14.01 4.35 -6.53
N GLY A 62 -14.49 4.18 -5.29
CA GLY A 62 -14.55 2.91 -4.58
C GLY A 62 -13.31 2.63 -3.72
N LEU A 63 -12.43 3.62 -3.53
CA LEU A 63 -11.28 3.53 -2.63
C LEU A 63 -11.48 4.28 -1.31
N GLU A 64 -12.69 4.77 -1.07
CA GLU A 64 -13.00 5.61 0.08
C GLU A 64 -13.09 4.74 1.33
N ILE A 65 -12.29 5.09 2.34
CA ILE A 65 -12.32 4.43 3.65
C ILE A 65 -13.11 5.23 4.69
N ALA A 66 -13.31 6.51 4.42
CA ALA A 66 -14.05 7.47 5.24
C ALA A 66 -14.37 8.74 4.43
N THR A 67 -15.42 9.44 4.84
CA THR A 67 -15.70 10.83 4.47
C THR A 67 -15.49 11.77 5.66
N ALA A 68 -14.98 12.97 5.40
CA ALA A 68 -14.69 13.96 6.44
C ALA A 68 -15.12 15.36 6.02
N GLY A 69 -15.61 16.18 6.95
CA GLY A 69 -16.12 17.53 6.64
C GLY A 69 -16.71 18.20 7.88
N PHE A 70 -17.29 19.38 7.71
CA PHE A 70 -17.90 20.14 8.82
C PHE A 70 -19.39 19.84 9.02
N ASP A 71 -20.06 19.31 7.99
CA ASP A 71 -21.48 18.98 8.05
C ASP A 71 -21.65 17.48 8.37
N LYS A 72 -21.95 17.21 9.64
CA LYS A 72 -22.15 15.86 10.19
C LYS A 72 -23.29 15.08 9.53
N ASP A 73 -24.22 15.75 8.86
CA ASP A 73 -25.36 15.08 8.23
C ASP A 73 -24.95 14.44 6.90
N ILE A 74 -23.79 14.83 6.35
CA ILE A 74 -23.33 14.40 5.03
C ILE A 74 -21.97 13.66 5.06
N VAL A 75 -21.29 13.59 6.21
CA VAL A 75 -19.99 12.91 6.36
C VAL A 75 -19.97 11.90 7.51
N ASP A 76 -19.06 10.93 7.43
CA ASP A 76 -18.81 9.97 8.50
C ASP A 76 -18.10 10.61 9.70
N PHE A 77 -17.22 11.59 9.45
CA PHE A 77 -16.38 12.25 10.46
C PHE A 77 -16.44 13.79 10.38
N ASP A 78 -17.12 14.40 11.36
CA ASP A 78 -17.02 15.84 11.66
C ASP A 78 -15.60 16.24 12.10
N ILE A 79 -14.93 17.07 11.29
CA ILE A 79 -13.55 17.49 11.55
C ILE A 79 -13.44 18.64 12.57
N SER A 80 -14.55 19.24 12.98
CA SER A 80 -14.58 20.20 14.10
C SER A 80 -14.56 19.52 15.48
N ASN A 81 -14.64 18.19 15.50
CA ASN A 81 -14.68 17.37 16.71
C ASN A 81 -13.42 16.50 16.85
N ASP A 82 -12.61 16.77 17.87
CA ASP A 82 -11.35 16.05 18.13
C ASP A 82 -11.55 14.53 18.33
N GLU A 83 -12.66 14.08 18.91
CA GLU A 83 -12.94 12.65 19.07
C GLU A 83 -13.22 11.98 17.73
N HIS A 84 -13.83 12.69 16.78
CA HIS A 84 -14.01 12.20 15.42
C HIS A 84 -12.67 12.13 14.69
N ILE A 85 -11.78 13.11 14.87
CA ILE A 85 -10.42 13.08 14.32
C ILE A 85 -9.63 11.87 14.85
N LYS A 86 -9.69 11.60 16.15
CA LYS A 86 -9.05 10.41 16.75
C LYS A 86 -9.59 9.11 16.17
N LYS A 87 -10.92 8.98 16.03
CA LYS A 87 -11.54 7.80 15.42
C LYS A 87 -11.16 7.65 13.94
N LEU A 88 -11.09 8.75 13.19
CA LEU A 88 -10.64 8.73 11.80
C LEU A 88 -9.18 8.26 11.70
N ALA A 89 -8.30 8.73 12.58
CA ALA A 89 -6.91 8.26 12.62
C ALA A 89 -6.83 6.74 12.87
N LEU A 90 -7.67 6.18 13.74
CA LEU A 90 -7.76 4.73 13.95
C LEU A 90 -8.24 3.98 12.70
N VAL A 91 -9.20 4.55 11.95
CA VAL A 91 -9.63 3.99 10.67
C VAL A 91 -8.49 3.98 9.66
N VAL A 92 -7.74 5.09 9.54
CA VAL A 92 -6.56 5.19 8.68
C VAL A 92 -5.53 4.13 9.05
N ALA A 93 -5.12 4.06 10.31
CA ALA A 93 -4.11 3.11 10.78
C ALA A 93 -4.49 1.65 10.49
N LYS A 94 -5.79 1.32 10.50
CA LYS A 94 -6.27 -0.04 10.22
C LYS A 94 -6.45 -0.34 8.73
N LYS A 95 -6.85 0.66 7.94
CA LYS A 95 -7.28 0.46 6.55
C LYS A 95 -6.29 0.99 5.51
N SER A 96 -5.24 1.70 5.89
CA SER A 96 -4.23 2.22 4.97
C SER A 96 -3.45 1.09 4.29
N PHE A 97 -3.19 1.25 2.99
CA PHE A 97 -2.31 0.37 2.23
C PHE A 97 -1.82 1.08 0.97
N LYS A 98 -0.75 0.57 0.35
CA LYS A 98 -0.29 0.98 -0.98
C LYS A 98 -0.01 -0.25 -1.83
N LEU A 99 -0.61 -0.30 -3.01
CA LEU A 99 -0.28 -1.27 -4.06
C LEU A 99 0.79 -0.71 -5.00
N PRO A 100 1.57 -1.58 -5.68
CA PRO A 100 2.78 -1.17 -6.41
C PRO A 100 2.52 -0.56 -7.80
N ASP A 101 1.25 -0.38 -8.19
CA ASP A 101 0.82 0.15 -9.50
C ASP A 101 1.36 -0.57 -10.74
N LEU A 102 1.71 -1.86 -10.62
CA LEU A 102 2.28 -2.64 -11.71
C LEU A 102 1.24 -3.19 -12.69
N ASN A 103 -0.04 -3.28 -12.27
CA ASN A 103 -1.13 -3.89 -13.04
C ASN A 103 -0.76 -5.25 -13.67
N CYS A 104 -0.06 -6.09 -12.91
CA CYS A 104 0.59 -7.30 -13.43
C CYS A 104 -0.33 -8.51 -13.63
N GLY A 105 -1.59 -8.46 -13.21
CA GLY A 105 -2.53 -9.59 -13.37
C GLY A 105 -2.31 -10.79 -12.43
N HIS A 106 -1.15 -10.93 -11.79
CA HIS A 106 -0.77 -12.15 -11.06
C HIS A 106 -1.61 -12.46 -9.81
N CYS A 107 -2.38 -11.51 -9.31
CA CYS A 107 -3.31 -11.71 -8.19
C CYS A 107 -4.75 -12.02 -8.64
N GLY A 108 -4.98 -12.23 -9.94
CA GLY A 108 -6.30 -12.48 -10.52
C GLY A 108 -7.12 -11.22 -10.84
N TYR A 109 -6.54 -10.03 -10.66
CA TYR A 109 -7.14 -8.75 -11.04
C TYR A 109 -6.31 -8.10 -12.15
N GLU A 110 -6.98 -7.62 -13.21
CA GLU A 110 -6.34 -6.95 -14.35
C GLU A 110 -5.56 -5.69 -13.95
N SER A 111 -6.00 -5.01 -12.89
CA SER A 111 -5.36 -3.81 -12.38
C SER A 111 -5.23 -3.83 -10.86
N CYS A 112 -4.23 -3.14 -10.35
CA CYS A 112 -4.08 -2.84 -8.93
C CYS A 112 -5.33 -2.13 -8.38
N PHE A 113 -6.00 -1.30 -9.19
CA PHE A 113 -7.26 -0.67 -8.81
C PHE A 113 -8.37 -1.70 -8.52
N GLY A 114 -8.47 -2.75 -9.33
CA GLY A 114 -9.41 -3.85 -9.10
C GLY A 114 -9.21 -4.50 -7.72
N LEU A 115 -7.96 -4.85 -7.40
CA LEU A 115 -7.62 -5.40 -6.09
C LEU A 115 -7.86 -4.38 -4.96
N ALA A 116 -7.45 -3.13 -5.15
CA ALA A 116 -7.59 -2.07 -4.15
C ALA A 116 -9.05 -1.88 -3.71
N LYS A 117 -10.01 -1.88 -4.65
CA LYS A 117 -11.45 -1.80 -4.33
C LYS A 117 -11.91 -2.98 -3.48
N GLU A 118 -11.45 -4.19 -3.77
CA GLU A 118 -11.84 -5.37 -2.99
C GLU A 118 -11.19 -5.39 -1.61
N ILE A 119 -10.00 -4.79 -1.44
CA ILE A 119 -9.38 -4.54 -0.14
C ILE A 119 -10.22 -3.54 0.67
N VAL A 120 -10.61 -2.41 0.07
CA VAL A 120 -11.43 -1.39 0.74
C VAL A 120 -12.79 -1.94 1.17
N LYS A 121 -13.41 -2.80 0.36
CA LYS A 121 -14.64 -3.55 0.70
C LYS A 121 -14.45 -4.63 1.77
N GLY A 122 -13.22 -4.89 2.22
CA GLY A 122 -12.90 -5.92 3.21
C GLY A 122 -12.98 -7.36 2.69
N LYS A 123 -13.07 -7.57 1.36
CA LYS A 123 -13.14 -8.90 0.74
C LYS A 123 -11.77 -9.51 0.45
N LYS A 124 -10.74 -8.67 0.40
CA LYS A 124 -9.32 -9.01 0.19
C LYS A 124 -8.45 -8.22 1.16
N SER A 125 -7.16 -8.53 1.17
CA SER A 125 -6.15 -7.75 1.90
C SER A 125 -4.90 -7.55 1.04
N ILE A 126 -3.97 -6.71 1.53
CA ILE A 126 -2.70 -6.44 0.84
C ILE A 126 -1.88 -7.72 0.59
N THR A 127 -2.05 -8.76 1.43
CA THR A 127 -1.36 -10.05 1.27
C THR A 127 -1.75 -10.80 0.00
N ASN A 128 -2.87 -10.45 -0.62
CA ASN A 128 -3.29 -11.00 -1.91
C ASN A 128 -2.47 -10.44 -3.08
N CYS A 129 -1.71 -9.36 -2.91
CA CYS A 129 -0.82 -8.85 -3.95
C CYS A 129 0.45 -9.70 -4.00
N VAL A 130 0.59 -10.51 -5.05
CA VAL A 130 1.76 -11.39 -5.26
C VAL A 130 3.08 -10.59 -5.31
N SER A 131 3.08 -9.39 -5.89
CA SER A 131 4.27 -8.55 -5.99
C SER A 131 4.77 -8.04 -4.63
N LEU A 132 3.85 -7.81 -3.68
CA LEU A 132 4.21 -7.39 -2.31
C LEU A 132 4.48 -8.58 -1.38
N ASN A 133 4.02 -9.78 -1.77
CA ASN A 133 4.09 -10.99 -0.96
C ASN A 133 4.67 -12.12 -1.82
N PRO A 134 5.95 -11.98 -2.24
CA PRO A 134 6.56 -12.99 -3.08
C PRO A 134 6.61 -14.32 -2.31
N PRO A 135 6.34 -15.45 -2.98
CA PRO A 135 6.32 -16.76 -2.34
C PRO A 135 7.70 -17.22 -1.83
N ILE A 136 8.78 -16.56 -2.26
CA ILE A 136 10.14 -16.76 -1.79
C ILE A 136 10.88 -15.41 -1.80
N SER A 137 11.73 -15.19 -0.81
CA SER A 137 12.71 -14.10 -0.73
C SER A 137 14.11 -14.70 -0.82
N ILE A 138 14.99 -14.04 -1.57
CA ILE A 138 16.41 -14.41 -1.71
C ILE A 138 17.20 -13.17 -1.33
N LYS A 139 18.21 -13.33 -0.46
CA LYS A 139 19.12 -12.26 -0.08
C LYS A 139 20.54 -12.57 -0.55
N VAL A 140 21.23 -11.55 -1.06
CA VAL A 140 22.66 -11.61 -1.41
C VAL A 140 23.36 -10.55 -0.57
N ASP A 141 24.35 -10.96 0.23
CA ASP A 141 25.03 -10.07 1.20
C ASP A 141 24.06 -9.31 2.12
N GLY A 142 22.99 -9.98 2.55
CA GLY A 142 21.93 -9.41 3.39
C GLY A 142 20.93 -8.50 2.67
N ALA A 143 21.19 -8.12 1.41
CA ALA A 143 20.27 -7.32 0.60
C ALA A 143 19.24 -8.19 -0.13
N GLU A 144 17.96 -7.80 -0.12
CA GLU A 144 16.90 -8.47 -0.89
C GLU A 144 17.22 -8.43 -2.39
N PHE A 145 17.24 -9.62 -3.01
CA PHE A 145 17.45 -9.77 -4.44
C PHE A 145 16.09 -9.79 -5.16
N PRO A 146 15.80 -8.80 -6.03
CA PRO A 146 14.50 -8.69 -6.65
C PRO A 146 14.27 -9.84 -7.64
N LEU A 147 13.17 -10.57 -7.45
CA LEU A 147 12.74 -11.62 -8.36
C LEU A 147 11.49 -11.19 -9.13
N ASN A 148 11.47 -11.47 -10.42
CA ASN A 148 10.21 -11.42 -11.16
C ASN A 148 9.30 -12.59 -10.73
N PRO A 149 8.00 -12.53 -11.03
CA PRO A 149 7.04 -13.54 -10.57
C PRO A 149 7.30 -14.95 -11.09
N PHE A 150 7.87 -15.08 -12.30
CA PHE A 150 8.27 -16.38 -12.84
C PHE A 150 9.42 -16.99 -12.03
N MET A 151 10.51 -16.23 -11.82
CA MET A 151 11.68 -16.68 -11.05
C MET A 151 11.32 -16.98 -9.60
N SER A 152 10.48 -16.16 -8.98
CA SER A 152 10.00 -16.38 -7.61
C SER A 152 9.25 -17.72 -7.49
N ASN A 153 8.35 -18.04 -8.43
CA ASN A 153 7.67 -19.34 -8.45
C ASN A 153 8.61 -20.50 -8.78
N LEU A 154 9.53 -20.32 -9.73
CA LEU A 154 10.50 -21.34 -10.12
C LEU A 154 11.37 -21.76 -8.93
N PHE A 155 11.97 -20.80 -8.23
CA PHE A 155 12.81 -21.09 -7.05
C PHE A 155 11.98 -21.71 -5.93
N LYS A 156 10.82 -21.15 -5.59
CA LYS A 156 9.93 -21.71 -4.56
C LYS A 156 9.59 -23.17 -4.84
N ASN A 157 9.15 -23.49 -6.06
CA ASN A 157 8.74 -24.83 -6.43
C ASN A 157 9.94 -25.79 -6.47
N SER A 158 11.09 -25.33 -6.98
CA SER A 158 12.32 -26.13 -7.05
C SER A 158 12.82 -26.50 -5.65
N PHE A 159 12.99 -25.52 -4.75
CA PHE A 159 13.41 -25.79 -3.38
C PHE A 159 12.38 -26.65 -2.62
N SER A 160 11.08 -26.38 -2.79
CA SER A 160 10.03 -27.19 -2.16
C SER A 160 10.09 -28.65 -2.61
N ALA A 161 10.27 -28.89 -3.92
CA ALA A 161 10.38 -30.24 -4.47
C ALA A 161 11.62 -30.96 -3.96
N MET A 162 12.79 -30.29 -4.01
CA MET A 162 14.06 -30.83 -3.50
C MET A 162 13.92 -31.25 -2.03
N LEU A 163 13.45 -30.34 -1.17
CA LEU A 163 13.32 -30.60 0.26
C LEU A 163 12.27 -31.66 0.59
N SER A 164 11.17 -31.71 -0.18
CA SER A 164 10.12 -32.73 0.02
C SER A 164 10.59 -34.16 -0.21
N SER A 165 11.68 -34.36 -0.96
CA SER A 165 12.27 -35.68 -1.18
C SER A 165 13.19 -36.14 -0.04
N LEU A 166 13.53 -35.25 0.90
CA LEU A 166 14.39 -35.57 2.03
C LEU A 166 13.64 -36.40 3.09
N LYS A 167 14.29 -37.47 3.55
CA LYS A 167 13.78 -38.32 4.63
C LYS A 167 13.59 -37.49 5.89
N GLY A 168 12.37 -37.48 6.44
CA GLY A 168 12.03 -36.77 7.67
C GLY A 168 11.65 -35.30 7.49
N PHE A 169 11.55 -34.80 6.26
CA PHE A 169 11.07 -33.45 5.99
C PHE A 169 9.65 -33.23 6.52
N LYS A 170 9.43 -32.07 7.15
CA LYS A 170 8.11 -31.59 7.59
C LYS A 170 7.86 -30.22 6.98
N LYS A 171 6.61 -29.96 6.59
CA LYS A 171 6.20 -28.64 6.10
C LYS A 171 6.40 -27.58 7.19
N GLY A 172 6.97 -26.44 6.82
CA GLY A 172 7.26 -25.34 7.72
C GLY A 172 8.01 -24.20 7.02
N ARG A 173 8.50 -23.25 7.80
CA ARG A 173 9.43 -22.21 7.30
C ARG A 173 10.74 -22.88 6.93
N ILE A 174 11.22 -22.60 5.73
CA ILE A 174 12.48 -23.09 5.19
C ILE A 174 13.47 -21.91 5.18
N GLU A 175 14.67 -22.16 5.69
CA GLU A 175 15.80 -21.23 5.63
C GLU A 175 16.99 -22.00 5.04
N ILE A 176 17.61 -21.43 4.01
CA ILE A 176 18.74 -22.04 3.29
C ILE A 176 19.84 -20.99 3.26
N GLU A 177 20.98 -21.32 3.86
CA GLU A 177 22.19 -20.49 3.85
C GLU A 177 23.23 -21.17 2.97
N ILE A 178 23.85 -20.41 2.06
CA ILE A 178 24.94 -20.86 1.19
C ILE A 178 26.16 -19.98 1.53
N PRO A 179 27.29 -20.58 1.97
CA PRO A 179 28.53 -19.85 2.26
C PRO A 179 29.16 -19.16 1.05
#